data_AF-A0AAV2BP44-F1
#
_entry.id   AF-A0AAV2BP44-F1
#
_cell.length_a   1.000
_cell.length_b   1.000
_cell.length_c   1.000
_cell.angle_alpha   90.00
_cell.angle_beta   90.00
_cell.angle_gamma   90.00
#
_symmetry.space_group_name_H-M   'P 1'
#
loop_
_entity.id
_entity.type
_entity.pdbx_description
1 polymer ?
#
loop_
_entity_poly.entity_id
_entity_poly.type
_entity_poly.pdbx_seq_one_letter_code
_entity_poly.pdbx_strand_id
1 'polypeptide(L)'
;MNYEPVPNLERIAMMKVALLLYNNPELRKVYYSRFVSPTDFVPTEYIDRIHLIDDRISRLFLPELLQERLLVITFHVDLWLFKLFELHKNVSSMFGECQCFKGILERDSLSMTHGILDGRKTLSKLACDQEIDLAFRFTLASGLYMDNIIIAIFEQMPLYMKFRFCKSDVPIAIRSLAEYLFDTDPLKPWKNFMSFIFDLCSFCLNGCRNLMLKSRTER
;
A
#
# COMPACT_ATOMS: atom_id res chain seq x y z
N MET A 1 21.88 -21.77 -13.12
CA MET A 1 20.54 -21.15 -13.26
C MET A 1 19.74 -21.51 -12.02
N ASN A 2 19.50 -20.56 -11.12
CA ASN A 2 18.59 -20.78 -10.00
C ASN A 2 17.17 -20.59 -10.54
N TYR A 3 16.44 -21.68 -10.71
CA TYR A 3 15.01 -21.59 -11.01
C TYR A 3 14.30 -21.07 -9.76
N GLU A 4 13.64 -19.91 -9.87
CA GLU A 4 12.74 -19.45 -8.83
C GLU A 4 11.59 -20.48 -8.71
N PRO A 5 11.30 -20.97 -7.50
CA PRO A 5 10.24 -21.96 -7.31
C PRO A 5 8.90 -21.35 -7.70
N VAL A 6 8.22 -22.03 -8.64
CA VAL A 6 6.87 -21.70 -9.07
C VAL A 6 5.96 -21.63 -7.82
N PRO A 7 5.19 -20.55 -7.63
CA PRO A 7 4.29 -20.45 -6.49
C PRO A 7 3.31 -21.62 -6.46
N ASN A 8 3.06 -22.17 -5.27
CA ASN A 8 1.99 -23.16 -5.09
C ASN A 8 0.65 -22.56 -5.54
N LEU A 9 -0.08 -23.26 -6.41
CA LEU A 9 -1.41 -22.88 -6.91
C LEU A 9 -2.38 -22.53 -5.77
N GLU A 10 -2.30 -23.27 -4.66
CA GLU A 10 -3.08 -23.02 -3.45
C GLU A 10 -2.87 -21.59 -2.95
N ARG A 11 -1.63 -21.11 -2.93
CA ARG A 11 -1.28 -19.79 -2.43
C ARG A 11 -1.75 -18.67 -3.37
N ILE A 12 -1.63 -18.89 -4.67
CA ILE A 12 -2.18 -17.97 -5.68
C ILE A 12 -3.70 -17.88 -5.52
N ALA A 13 -4.38 -19.01 -5.35
CA ALA A 13 -5.82 -19.05 -5.15
C ALA A 13 -6.24 -18.31 -3.87
N MET A 14 -5.56 -18.56 -2.74
CA MET A 14 -5.85 -17.84 -1.50
C MET A 14 -5.62 -16.34 -1.61
N MET A 15 -4.54 -15.89 -2.28
CA MET A 15 -4.31 -14.47 -2.53
C MET A 15 -5.44 -13.85 -3.35
N LYS A 16 -5.88 -14.52 -4.42
CA LYS A 16 -7.02 -14.06 -5.22
C LYS A 16 -8.30 -13.98 -4.39
N VAL A 17 -8.58 -14.98 -3.56
CA VAL A 17 -9.73 -14.94 -2.64
C VAL A 17 -9.62 -13.77 -1.67
N ALA A 18 -8.46 -13.55 -1.06
CA ALA A 18 -8.23 -12.42 -0.16
C ALA A 18 -8.47 -11.06 -0.85
N LEU A 19 -7.98 -10.88 -2.07
CA LEU A 19 -8.21 -9.66 -2.87
C LEU A 19 -9.69 -9.49 -3.22
N LEU A 20 -10.40 -10.57 -3.55
CA LEU A 20 -11.84 -10.56 -3.82
C LEU A 20 -12.66 -10.19 -2.58
N LEU A 21 -12.25 -10.64 -1.39
CA LEU A 21 -12.87 -10.22 -0.13
C LEU A 21 -12.79 -8.69 0.00
N TYR A 22 -11.63 -8.08 -0.26
CA TYR A 22 -11.49 -6.61 -0.22
C TYR A 22 -12.11 -5.87 -1.39
N ASN A 23 -12.44 -6.56 -2.49
CA ASN A 23 -13.22 -5.98 -3.57
C ASN A 23 -14.72 -5.85 -3.21
N ASN A 24 -15.15 -6.44 -2.10
CA ASN A 24 -16.53 -6.33 -1.65
C ASN A 24 -16.93 -4.87 -1.35
N PRO A 25 -18.08 -4.37 -1.86
CA PRO A 25 -18.54 -3.01 -1.62
C PRO A 25 -18.74 -2.64 -0.15
N GLU A 26 -19.18 -3.58 0.71
CA GLU A 26 -19.36 -3.36 2.14
C GLU A 26 -18.02 -3.13 2.83
N LEU A 27 -17.03 -3.99 2.56
CA LEU A 27 -15.68 -3.82 3.07
C LEU A 27 -15.10 -2.50 2.55
N ARG A 28 -15.20 -2.21 1.24
CA ARG A 28 -14.78 -0.92 0.68
C ARG A 28 -15.41 0.26 1.41
N LYS A 29 -16.71 0.24 1.69
CA LYS A 29 -17.37 1.32 2.46
C LYS A 29 -16.75 1.47 3.84
N VAL A 30 -16.49 0.38 4.56
CA VAL A 30 -15.82 0.42 5.87
C VAL A 30 -14.43 1.04 5.75
N TYR A 31 -13.65 0.67 4.72
CA TYR A 31 -12.37 1.31 4.43
C TYR A 31 -12.56 2.81 4.16
N TYR A 32 -13.29 3.21 3.14
CA TYR A 32 -13.39 4.61 2.72
C TYR A 32 -14.03 5.55 3.76
N SER A 33 -14.98 5.07 4.56
CA SER A 33 -15.74 5.93 5.47
C SER A 33 -15.11 6.12 6.86
N ARG A 34 -14.17 5.25 7.27
CA ARG A 34 -13.71 5.18 8.68
C ARG A 34 -12.20 5.22 8.86
N PHE A 35 -11.44 5.73 7.88
CA PHE A 35 -10.01 5.99 8.09
C PHE A 35 -9.78 7.19 9.01
N VAL A 36 -9.81 6.95 10.31
CA VAL A 36 -9.18 7.80 11.31
C VAL A 36 -7.66 7.55 11.28
N SER A 37 -6.86 8.56 11.62
CA SER A 37 -5.40 8.47 11.64
C SER A 37 -4.94 7.24 12.46
N PRO A 38 -3.77 6.61 12.17
CA PRO A 38 -3.19 5.58 13.05
C PRO A 38 -3.06 6.03 14.51
N THR A 39 -2.96 7.33 14.76
CA THR A 39 -2.92 7.92 16.11
C THR A 39 -4.29 7.95 16.81
N ASP A 40 -5.36 7.90 16.03
CA ASP A 40 -6.76 7.87 16.49
C ASP A 40 -7.36 6.46 16.30
N PHE A 41 -6.49 5.45 16.30
CA PHE A 41 -6.88 4.05 16.14
C PHE A 41 -7.94 3.69 17.17
N VAL A 42 -9.18 3.51 16.71
CA VAL A 42 -10.28 3.02 17.53
C VAL A 42 -10.23 1.48 17.46
N PRO A 43 -9.87 0.77 18.55
CA PRO A 43 -9.70 -0.69 18.51
C PRO A 43 -10.95 -1.43 18.04
N THR A 44 -12.14 -0.88 18.31
CA THR A 44 -13.43 -1.43 17.89
C THR A 44 -13.59 -1.48 16.37
N GLU A 45 -13.10 -0.50 15.61
CA GLU A 45 -13.23 -0.48 14.14
C GLU A 45 -12.37 -1.54 13.46
N TYR A 46 -11.19 -1.79 14.02
CA TYR A 46 -10.32 -2.87 13.59
C TYR A 46 -10.94 -4.24 13.90
N ILE A 47 -11.54 -4.39 15.09
CA ILE A 47 -12.22 -5.61 15.52
C ILE A 47 -13.43 -5.90 14.61
N ASP A 48 -14.27 -4.91 14.32
CA ASP A 48 -15.42 -5.06 13.41
C ASP A 48 -14.99 -5.51 12.02
N ARG A 49 -13.89 -4.94 11.50
CA ARG A 49 -13.32 -5.32 10.20
C ARG A 49 -12.83 -6.77 10.20
N ILE A 50 -12.11 -7.19 11.24
CA ILE A 50 -11.68 -8.58 11.39
C ILE A 50 -12.89 -9.50 11.45
N HIS A 51 -13.92 -9.18 12.23
CA HIS A 51 -15.12 -10.00 12.34
C HIS A 51 -15.85 -10.13 11.01
N LEU A 52 -15.92 -9.06 10.22
CA LEU A 52 -16.51 -9.12 8.88
C LEU A 52 -15.71 -10.04 7.94
N ILE A 53 -14.38 -9.98 8.00
CA ILE A 53 -13.52 -10.88 7.21
C ILE A 53 -13.67 -12.33 7.67
N ASP A 54 -13.66 -12.57 8.98
CA ASP A 54 -13.79 -13.89 9.61
C ASP A 54 -15.14 -14.54 9.25
N ASP A 55 -16.24 -13.80 9.39
CA ASP A 55 -17.57 -14.23 8.96
C ASP A 55 -17.59 -14.60 7.46
N ARG A 56 -16.98 -13.79 6.60
CA ARG A 56 -16.93 -14.07 5.16
C ARG A 56 -16.09 -15.31 4.85
N ILE A 57 -14.96 -15.50 5.52
CA ILE A 57 -14.09 -16.67 5.34
C ILE A 57 -14.77 -17.94 5.81
N SER A 58 -15.45 -17.91 6.97
CA SER A 58 -16.17 -19.08 7.49
C SER A 58 -17.28 -19.58 6.55
N ARG A 59 -17.89 -18.66 5.78
CA ARG A 59 -18.91 -18.97 4.77
C ARG A 59 -18.35 -19.56 3.47
N LEU A 60 -17.03 -19.65 3.30
CA LEU A 60 -16.42 -20.28 2.12
C LEU A 60 -16.40 -21.81 2.18
N PHE A 61 -16.89 -22.41 3.26
CA PHE A 61 -16.92 -23.87 3.48
C PHE A 61 -15.56 -24.55 3.27
N LEU A 62 -14.48 -23.84 3.61
CA LEU A 62 -13.12 -24.36 3.51
C LEU A 62 -12.78 -25.21 4.75
N PRO A 63 -11.91 -26.23 4.60
CA PRO A 63 -11.25 -26.86 5.75
C PRO A 63 -10.61 -25.82 6.68
N GLU A 64 -10.67 -26.06 7.98
CA GLU A 64 -10.18 -25.13 9.02
C GLU A 64 -8.76 -24.63 8.73
N LEU A 65 -7.83 -25.54 8.40
CA LEU A 65 -6.45 -25.19 8.05
C LEU A 65 -6.35 -24.19 6.88
N LEU A 66 -7.24 -24.28 5.89
CA LEU A 66 -7.28 -23.33 4.77
C LEU A 66 -7.91 -22.00 5.17
N GLN A 67 -8.89 -21.99 6.07
CA GLN A 67 -9.44 -20.76 6.64
C GLN A 67 -8.36 -19.99 7.41
N GLU A 68 -7.55 -20.68 8.24
CA GLU A 68 -6.46 -20.05 8.98
C GLU A 68 -5.41 -19.42 8.06
N ARG A 69 -5.00 -20.14 7.01
CA ARG A 69 -4.05 -19.62 6.02
C ARG A 69 -4.62 -18.42 5.26
N LEU A 70 -5.90 -18.49 4.89
CA LEU A 70 -6.58 -17.39 4.20
C LEU A 70 -6.70 -16.16 5.09
N LEU A 71 -6.97 -16.31 6.39
CA LEU A 71 -6.98 -15.20 7.35
C LEU A 71 -5.63 -14.49 7.41
N VAL A 72 -4.52 -15.24 7.49
CA VAL A 72 -3.16 -14.67 7.49
C VAL A 72 -2.88 -13.89 6.20
N ILE A 73 -3.24 -14.46 5.04
CA ILE A 73 -3.05 -13.78 3.75
C ILE A 73 -3.91 -12.52 3.65
N THR A 74 -5.17 -12.60 4.08
CA THR A 74 -6.10 -11.48 4.08
C THR A 74 -5.59 -10.35 4.98
N PHE A 75 -5.03 -10.68 6.14
CA PHE A 75 -4.37 -9.71 7.01
C PHE A 75 -3.19 -8.99 6.34
N HIS A 76 -2.37 -9.70 5.57
CA HIS A 76 -1.29 -9.05 4.82
C HIS A 76 -1.80 -8.09 3.74
N VAL A 77 -2.89 -8.47 3.06
CA VAL A 77 -3.57 -7.60 2.09
C VAL A 77 -4.16 -6.37 2.79
N ASP A 78 -4.77 -6.54 3.97
CA ASP A 78 -5.28 -5.45 4.81
C ASP A 78 -4.23 -4.38 5.05
N LEU A 79 -3.09 -4.79 5.61
CA LEU A 79 -2.01 -3.88 5.98
C LEU A 79 -1.46 -3.15 4.76
N TRP A 80 -1.37 -3.84 3.62
CA TRP A 80 -0.92 -3.23 2.39
C TRP A 80 -1.91 -2.19 1.87
N LEU A 81 -3.20 -2.53 1.84
CA LEU A 81 -4.26 -1.61 1.45
C LEU A 81 -4.32 -0.40 2.37
N PHE A 82 -4.23 -0.62 3.68
CA PHE A 82 -4.20 0.44 4.70
C PHE A 82 -3.12 1.49 4.38
N LYS A 83 -1.88 1.06 4.17
CA LYS A 83 -0.77 1.97 3.86
C LYS A 83 -0.98 2.72 2.56
N LEU A 84 -1.51 2.04 1.55
CA LEU A 84 -1.80 2.66 0.27
C LEU A 84 -2.89 3.74 0.44
N PHE A 85 -3.96 3.44 1.19
CA PHE A 85 -5.04 4.38 1.51
C PHE A 85 -4.55 5.59 2.29
N GLU A 86 -3.64 5.40 3.25
CA GLU A 86 -3.04 6.50 4.00
C GLU A 86 -2.26 7.45 3.08
N LEU A 87 -1.40 6.90 2.21
CA LEU A 87 -0.67 7.69 1.22
C LEU A 87 -1.62 8.47 0.31
N HIS A 88 -2.71 7.84 -0.12
CA HIS A 88 -3.69 8.49 -0.98
C HIS A 88 -4.47 9.57 -0.25
N LYS A 89 -4.84 9.36 1.02
CA LYS A 89 -5.51 10.37 1.84
C LYS A 89 -4.63 11.62 1.97
N ASN A 90 -3.32 11.42 2.19
CA ASN A 90 -2.35 12.50 2.23
C ASN A 90 -2.26 13.23 0.89
N VAL A 91 -2.19 12.51 -0.23
CA VAL A 91 -2.19 13.14 -1.55
C VAL A 91 -3.51 13.86 -1.83
N SER A 92 -4.64 13.26 -1.49
CA SER A 92 -5.97 13.83 -1.72
C SER A 92 -6.21 15.08 -0.88
N SER A 93 -5.70 15.14 0.35
CA SER A 93 -5.79 16.36 1.16
C SER A 93 -4.96 17.50 0.59
N MET A 94 -3.89 17.19 -0.15
CA MET A 94 -3.02 18.18 -0.79
C MET A 94 -3.55 18.68 -2.14
N PHE A 95 -4.18 17.80 -2.92
CA PHE A 95 -4.51 18.04 -4.33
C PHE A 95 -6.01 17.92 -4.68
N GLY A 96 -6.87 17.55 -3.71
CA GLY A 96 -8.30 17.34 -3.90
C GLY A 96 -8.67 15.87 -4.11
N GLU A 97 -9.95 15.62 -4.40
CA GLU A 97 -10.45 14.27 -4.64
C GLU A 97 -9.75 13.63 -5.86
N CYS A 98 -9.34 12.36 -5.73
CA CYS A 98 -8.79 11.59 -6.84
C CYS A 98 -9.39 10.18 -6.93
N GLN A 99 -9.32 9.59 -8.13
CA GLN A 99 -9.88 8.27 -8.42
C GLN A 99 -8.83 7.15 -8.46
N CYS A 100 -7.65 7.36 -7.85
CA CYS A 100 -6.53 6.41 -7.93
C CYS A 100 -6.87 4.99 -7.48
N PHE A 101 -7.86 4.85 -6.59
CA PHE A 101 -8.30 3.54 -6.10
C PHE A 101 -9.38 2.87 -6.91
N LYS A 102 -9.96 3.55 -7.90
CA LYS A 102 -11.03 2.98 -8.71
C LYS A 102 -10.46 1.80 -9.50
N GLY A 103 -10.87 0.59 -9.10
CA GLY A 103 -10.42 -0.64 -9.72
C GLY A 103 -8.99 -1.05 -9.37
N ILE A 104 -8.31 -0.45 -8.38
CA ILE A 104 -6.89 -0.79 -8.08
C ILE A 104 -6.68 -2.29 -7.77
N LEU A 105 -7.70 -2.92 -7.18
CA LEU A 105 -7.71 -4.33 -6.82
C LEU A 105 -8.00 -5.25 -8.01
N GLU A 106 -8.55 -4.69 -9.08
CA GLU A 106 -8.92 -5.38 -10.32
C GLU A 106 -7.85 -5.22 -11.41
N ARG A 107 -6.92 -4.28 -11.23
CA ARG A 107 -5.82 -4.02 -12.17
C ARG A 107 -4.73 -5.09 -12.06
N ASP A 108 -4.07 -5.33 -13.19
CA ASP A 108 -2.84 -6.17 -13.31
C ASP A 108 -1.60 -5.54 -12.60
N SER A 109 -1.80 -4.44 -11.88
CA SER A 109 -0.82 -3.81 -11.02
C SER A 109 -0.41 -4.67 -9.84
N LEU A 110 -1.27 -5.59 -9.38
CA LEU A 110 -0.95 -6.50 -8.28
C LEU A 110 0.10 -7.52 -8.72
N SER A 111 1.29 -7.40 -8.16
CA SER A 111 2.40 -8.29 -8.46
C SER A 111 2.52 -9.35 -7.38
N MET A 112 2.69 -10.61 -7.79
CA MET A 112 2.89 -11.71 -6.87
C MET A 112 4.31 -12.27 -7.01
N THR A 113 4.99 -12.48 -5.88
CA THR A 113 6.27 -13.18 -5.79
C THR A 113 6.07 -14.37 -4.84
N HIS A 114 6.28 -15.59 -5.32
CA HIS A 114 6.02 -16.84 -4.58
C HIS A 114 4.61 -16.92 -3.96
N GLY A 115 3.60 -16.34 -4.62
CA GLY A 115 2.19 -16.35 -4.20
C GLY A 115 1.88 -15.40 -3.04
N ILE A 116 2.80 -14.49 -2.71
CA ILE A 116 2.57 -13.37 -1.80
C ILE A 116 2.48 -12.10 -2.64
N LEU A 117 1.67 -11.15 -2.20
CA LEU A 117 1.66 -9.80 -2.74
C LEU A 117 3.06 -9.18 -2.56
N ASP A 118 3.73 -8.90 -3.67
CA ASP A 118 4.98 -8.18 -3.68
C ASP A 118 4.66 -6.69 -3.64
N GLY A 119 4.63 -6.14 -2.43
CA GLY A 119 4.30 -4.74 -2.21
C GLY A 119 5.19 -3.80 -3.03
N ARG A 120 6.49 -4.08 -3.13
CA ARG A 120 7.44 -3.23 -3.87
C ARG A 120 7.17 -3.26 -5.38
N LYS A 121 7.04 -4.45 -5.97
CA LYS A 121 6.71 -4.58 -7.41
C LYS A 121 5.33 -4.00 -7.72
N THR A 122 4.35 -4.21 -6.83
CA THR A 122 3.01 -3.65 -6.97
C THR A 122 3.03 -2.12 -6.97
N LEU A 123 3.66 -1.51 -5.96
CA LEU A 123 3.81 -0.06 -5.89
C LEU A 123 4.61 0.49 -7.08
N SER A 124 5.61 -0.25 -7.58
CA SER A 124 6.38 0.12 -8.77
C SER A 124 5.51 0.16 -10.03
N LYS A 125 4.65 -0.86 -10.21
CA LYS A 125 3.68 -0.88 -11.30
C LYS A 125 2.69 0.27 -11.19
N LEU A 126 2.18 0.54 -9.99
CA LEU A 126 1.26 1.66 -9.74
C LEU A 126 1.92 3.02 -10.04
N ALA A 127 3.18 3.23 -9.67
CA ALA A 127 3.92 4.45 -10.01
C ALA A 127 4.05 4.66 -11.53
N CYS A 128 4.11 3.58 -12.31
CA CYS A 128 4.21 3.61 -13.77
C CYS A 128 2.84 3.68 -14.49
N ASP A 129 1.74 3.43 -13.79
CA ASP A 129 0.39 3.36 -14.37
C ASP A 129 -0.13 4.77 -14.69
N GLN A 130 -0.35 5.05 -15.98
CA GLN A 130 -0.75 6.37 -16.47
C GLN A 130 -2.22 6.72 -16.15
N GLU A 131 -3.04 5.75 -15.76
CA GLU A 131 -4.41 5.99 -15.32
C GLU A 131 -4.50 6.45 -13.86
N ILE A 132 -3.38 6.42 -13.14
CA ILE A 132 -3.29 6.88 -11.76
C ILE A 132 -2.89 8.36 -11.73
N ASP A 133 -3.43 9.10 -10.76
CA ASP A 133 -3.13 10.53 -10.58
C ASP A 133 -1.62 10.79 -10.48
N LEU A 134 -1.18 11.87 -11.13
CA LEU A 134 0.23 12.22 -11.25
C LEU A 134 0.90 12.51 -9.90
N ALA A 135 0.20 13.19 -8.98
CA ALA A 135 0.73 13.48 -7.65
C ALA A 135 0.85 12.21 -6.81
N PHE A 136 -0.11 11.29 -6.97
CA PHE A 136 -0.04 10.00 -6.29
C PHE A 136 1.12 9.14 -6.81
N ARG A 137 1.28 9.05 -8.13
CA ARG A 137 2.40 8.32 -8.75
C ARG A 137 3.76 8.87 -8.34
N PHE A 138 3.90 10.19 -8.26
CA PHE A 138 5.12 10.81 -7.76
C PHE A 138 5.42 10.46 -6.31
N THR A 139 4.39 10.49 -5.46
CA THR A 139 4.50 10.10 -4.05
C THR A 139 4.95 8.63 -3.93
N LEU A 140 4.37 7.74 -4.74
CA LEU A 140 4.78 6.32 -4.80
C LEU A 140 6.22 6.15 -5.30
N ALA A 141 6.57 6.79 -6.42
CA ALA A 141 7.91 6.70 -7.00
C ALA A 141 8.98 7.24 -6.05
N SER A 142 8.69 8.34 -5.35
CA SER A 142 9.54 8.95 -4.33
C SER A 142 9.75 8.01 -3.15
N GLY A 143 8.68 7.41 -2.62
CA GLY A 143 8.79 6.43 -1.53
C GLY A 143 9.53 5.14 -1.90
N LEU A 144 9.61 4.83 -3.20
CA LEU A 144 10.31 3.66 -3.72
C LEU A 144 11.71 3.95 -4.27
N TYR A 145 12.14 5.21 -4.30
CA TYR A 145 13.41 5.66 -4.89
C TYR A 145 13.59 5.22 -6.35
N MET A 146 12.57 5.49 -7.17
CA MET A 146 12.60 5.14 -8.60
C MET A 146 13.14 6.31 -9.43
N ASP A 147 14.41 6.67 -9.28
CA ASP A 147 15.04 7.90 -9.81
C ASP A 147 14.59 8.29 -11.23
N ASN A 148 14.72 7.37 -12.20
CA ASN A 148 14.33 7.63 -13.59
C ASN A 148 12.84 7.94 -13.75
N ILE A 149 11.99 7.28 -12.96
CA ILE A 149 10.53 7.48 -12.97
C ILE A 149 10.16 8.77 -12.22
N ILE A 150 10.85 9.07 -11.11
CA ILE A 150 10.68 10.31 -10.35
C ILE A 150 10.92 11.51 -11.27
N ILE A 151 12.06 11.53 -11.97
CA ILE A 151 12.42 12.63 -12.88
C ILE A 151 11.37 12.77 -13.98
N ALA A 152 11.03 11.66 -14.66
CA ALA A 152 10.04 11.67 -15.75
C ALA A 152 8.65 12.13 -15.29
N ILE A 153 8.20 11.70 -14.10
CA ILE A 153 6.92 12.15 -13.52
C ILE A 153 7.00 13.63 -13.15
N PHE A 154 8.09 14.06 -12.51
CA PHE A 154 8.27 15.45 -12.11
C PHE A 154 8.26 16.39 -13.32
N GLU A 155 8.92 16.02 -14.43
CA GLU A 155 8.89 16.79 -15.67
C GLU A 155 7.47 16.98 -16.23
N GLN A 156 6.62 15.96 -16.12
CA GLN A 156 5.21 16.01 -16.54
C GLN A 156 4.33 16.87 -15.62
N MET A 157 4.79 17.20 -14.41
CA MET A 157 3.96 17.96 -13.47
C MET A 157 3.80 19.42 -13.86
N PRO A 158 2.59 19.98 -13.73
CA PRO A 158 2.40 21.42 -13.82
C PRO A 158 3.08 22.13 -12.64
N LEU A 159 3.53 23.37 -12.85
CA LEU A 159 4.31 24.13 -11.86
C LEU A 159 3.62 24.22 -10.49
N TYR A 160 2.30 24.42 -10.44
CA TYR A 160 1.57 24.52 -9.17
C TYR A 160 1.69 23.23 -8.32
N MET A 161 1.73 22.06 -8.97
CA MET A 161 1.86 20.77 -8.30
C MET A 161 3.27 20.58 -7.76
N LYS A 162 4.28 20.94 -8.55
CA LYS A 162 5.67 20.96 -8.07
C LYS A 162 5.79 21.86 -6.84
N PHE A 163 5.30 23.11 -6.91
CA PHE A 163 5.37 24.05 -5.80
C PHE A 163 4.63 23.55 -4.55
N ARG A 164 3.55 22.79 -4.73
CA ARG A 164 2.81 22.16 -3.64
C ARG A 164 3.64 21.12 -2.90
N PHE A 165 4.47 20.34 -3.61
CA PHE A 165 5.38 19.36 -2.99
C PHE A 165 6.54 20.00 -2.22
N CYS A 166 6.88 21.26 -2.47
CA CYS A 166 7.88 22.01 -1.70
C CYS A 166 7.34 22.64 -0.40
N LYS A 167 6.06 22.41 -0.05
CA LYS A 167 5.45 23.00 1.16
C LYS A 167 5.78 22.20 2.41
N SER A 168 5.73 22.85 3.58
CA SER A 168 6.19 22.29 4.84
C SER A 168 5.32 21.20 5.45
N ASP A 169 4.09 21.06 4.98
CA ASP A 169 3.11 20.04 5.38
C ASP A 169 3.25 18.73 4.56
N VAL A 170 4.17 18.70 3.58
CA VAL A 170 4.55 17.51 2.83
C VAL A 170 5.58 16.71 3.63
N PRO A 171 5.55 15.36 3.60
CA PRO A 171 6.58 14.54 4.23
C PRO A 171 7.99 14.98 3.81
N ILE A 172 8.88 15.16 4.80
CA ILE A 172 10.20 15.78 4.60
C ILE A 172 11.00 15.16 3.45
N ALA A 173 10.94 13.84 3.29
CA ALA A 173 11.63 13.13 2.22
C ALA A 173 11.14 13.51 0.82
N ILE A 174 9.82 13.64 0.65
CA ILE A 174 9.20 14.04 -0.61
C ILE A 174 9.48 15.51 -0.88
N ARG A 175 9.39 16.36 0.16
CA ARG A 175 9.70 17.79 0.07
C ARG A 175 11.14 18.03 -0.38
N SER A 176 12.11 17.43 0.31
CA SER A 176 13.53 17.60 -0.01
C SER A 176 13.87 17.10 -1.41
N LEU A 177 13.21 16.02 -1.86
CA LEU A 177 13.33 15.55 -3.24
C LEU A 177 12.75 16.57 -4.24
N ALA A 178 11.56 17.10 -3.98
CA ALA A 178 10.93 18.09 -4.85
C ALA A 178 11.72 19.41 -4.92
N GLU A 179 12.22 19.91 -3.78
CA GLU A 179 13.10 21.07 -3.70
C GLU A 179 14.37 20.85 -4.52
N TYR A 180 15.00 19.69 -4.37
CA TYR A 180 16.18 19.34 -5.16
C TYR A 180 15.88 19.35 -6.68
N LEU A 181 14.79 18.71 -7.11
CA LEU A 181 14.41 18.65 -8.52
C LEU A 181 14.00 20.03 -9.08
N PHE A 182 13.63 20.96 -8.21
CA PHE A 182 13.38 22.35 -8.57
C PHE A 182 14.67 23.16 -8.74
N ASP A 183 15.63 22.96 -7.83
CA ASP A 183 16.86 23.76 -7.74
C ASP A 183 17.98 23.25 -8.66
N THR A 184 17.94 21.97 -9.06
CA THR A 184 19.01 21.35 -9.85
C THR A 184 18.65 21.13 -11.31
N ASP A 185 19.64 21.42 -12.17
CA ASP A 185 19.77 20.83 -13.49
C ASP A 185 19.76 19.28 -13.35
N PRO A 186 18.88 18.53 -14.04
CA PRO A 186 18.55 17.10 -13.80
C PRO A 186 19.70 16.06 -13.86
N LEU A 187 20.98 16.48 -13.89
CA LEU A 187 22.15 15.64 -14.14
C LEU A 187 23.07 15.38 -12.92
N LYS A 188 22.71 15.77 -11.69
CA LYS A 188 23.55 15.49 -10.49
C LYS A 188 23.14 14.19 -9.75
N PRO A 189 24.08 13.27 -9.38
CA PRO A 189 23.73 11.99 -8.76
C PRO A 189 23.42 12.04 -7.24
N TRP A 190 22.46 11.21 -6.81
CA TRP A 190 21.75 11.22 -5.51
C TRP A 190 22.26 10.24 -4.43
N LYS A 191 23.53 9.83 -4.44
CA LYS A 191 23.99 8.65 -3.68
C LYS A 191 23.94 8.74 -2.14
N ASN A 192 23.72 9.91 -1.52
CA ASN A 192 23.94 10.10 -0.08
C ASN A 192 22.66 10.24 0.79
N PHE A 193 21.45 10.25 0.21
CA PHE A 193 20.20 10.46 0.98
C PHE A 193 19.52 9.15 1.45
N MET A 194 20.04 7.99 1.03
CA MET A 194 19.37 6.68 1.09
C MET A 194 19.31 6.00 2.47
N SER A 195 20.05 6.45 3.50
CA SER A 195 20.15 5.68 4.76
C SER A 195 19.07 5.98 5.80
N PHE A 196 18.22 7.00 5.59
CA PHE A 196 17.37 7.55 6.67
C PHE A 196 15.93 6.98 6.72
N ILE A 197 15.47 6.22 5.72
CA ILE A 197 14.03 5.89 5.57
C ILE A 197 13.73 4.38 5.75
N PHE A 198 14.76 3.52 5.79
CA PHE A 198 14.58 2.07 5.90
C PHE A 198 13.93 1.59 7.22
N ASP A 199 13.85 2.44 8.24
CA ASP A 199 13.34 2.09 9.57
C ASP A 199 11.81 1.96 9.67
N LEU A 200 11.04 2.44 8.69
CA LEU A 200 9.57 2.38 8.73
C LEU A 200 8.98 1.01 8.35
N CYS A 201 9.75 0.13 7.71
CA CYS A 201 9.27 -1.16 7.23
C CYS A 201 9.38 -2.31 8.26
N SER A 202 10.31 -2.23 9.22
CA SER A 202 10.57 -3.33 10.17
C SER A 202 9.61 -3.35 11.37
N PHE A 203 9.03 -2.20 11.73
CA PHE A 203 8.26 -2.05 12.97
C PHE A 203 6.87 -2.74 12.94
N CYS A 204 6.21 -2.78 11.78
CA CYS A 204 4.84 -3.33 11.66
C CYS A 204 4.76 -4.86 11.71
N LEU A 205 5.80 -5.57 11.27
CA LEU A 205 5.77 -7.04 11.16
C LEU A 205 5.86 -7.75 12.52
N ASN A 206 6.54 -7.13 13.50
CA ASN A 206 6.73 -7.73 14.83
C ASN A 206 5.58 -7.45 15.81
N GLY A 207 4.91 -6.30 15.71
CA GLY A 207 3.80 -5.93 16.62
C GLY A 207 2.54 -6.78 16.43
N CYS A 208 2.20 -7.13 15.19
CA CYS A 208 0.91 -7.77 14.87
C CYS A 208 0.90 -9.28 15.13
N ARG A 209 2.06 -9.96 15.06
CA ARG A 209 2.17 -11.39 15.38
C ARG A 209 1.75 -11.67 16.83
N ASN A 210 1.99 -10.73 17.74
CA ASN A 210 1.64 -10.86 19.16
C ASN A 210 0.14 -10.59 19.44
N LEU A 211 -0.54 -9.80 18.61
CA LEU A 211 -1.97 -9.50 18.78
C LEU A 211 -2.87 -10.65 18.29
N MET A 212 -2.52 -11.28 17.17
CA MET A 212 -3.26 -12.45 16.64
C MET A 212 -3.14 -13.70 17.53
N LEU A 213 -2.03 -13.82 18.28
CA LEU A 213 -1.85 -14.91 19.25
C LEU A 213 -2.66 -14.69 20.53
N LYS A 214 -2.83 -13.44 20.98
CA LYS A 214 -3.60 -13.11 22.20
C LYS A 214 -5.11 -13.27 22.02
N SER A 215 -5.67 -12.86 20.89
CA SER A 215 -7.12 -12.95 20.64
C SER A 215 -7.66 -14.39 20.53
N ARG A 216 -6.76 -15.38 20.36
CA ARG A 216 -7.10 -16.82 20.31
C ARG A 216 -7.00 -17.53 21.65
N THR A 217 -6.21 -17.00 22.58
CA THR A 217 -6.13 -17.56 23.95
C THR A 217 -7.27 -17.12 24.85
N GLU A 218 -8.11 -16.19 24.39
CA GLU A 218 -9.24 -15.61 25.15
C GLU A 218 -10.62 -16.05 24.64
N ARG A 219 -10.68 -17.00 23.69
CA ARG A 219 -11.91 -17.72 23.30
C ARG A 219 -11.82 -19.17 23.75
#